data_AF-A0AAD7LG57-F1
#
_entry.id   AF-A0AAD7LG57-F1
#
_cell.length_a   1.000
_cell.length_b   1.000
_cell.length_c   1.000
_cell.angle_alpha   90.00
_cell.angle_beta   90.00
_cell.angle_gamma   90.00
#
_symmetry.space_group_name_H-M   'P 1'
#
loop_
_entity.id
_entity.type
_entity.pdbx_description
1 polymer ?
#
loop_
_entity_poly.entity_id
_entity_poly.type
_entity_poly.pdbx_seq_one_letter_code
_entity_poly.pdbx_strand_id
1 'polypeptide(L)'
;MLESALKCQKVFKRLEELDPMYVAEFKTDKKLQELEEYERIPPNDEDWDVVRIYVRLLKIFFDVTNRISGSLYVTSNTYFHDYHFILSKLQQWCLERKDLSLQSMASSMKLKHDKYWGDLDCINHIHFMGVVLDPRYKLKFVERVFENLFGIAKAAEMAGRVKATFVRLYDHYRNFEQSANDVVFKCGETSKNVDAAAAHNVEDECDNFAMEFMRELSKEKSMEGKSEVDRYLMESHEAISEKFQILDWWKVNSTKYKVLAKLAKDIFGVPITATPSKSAFSIGVRVLDPYRSSLSPNTVEALLCLKNCLRCTIIPMDMEESTEELEKIESGFPLTSDEGAELLA
;
A
#
# COMPACT_ATOMS: atom_id res chain seq x y z
N MET A 1 1.52 -21.11 7.70
CA MET A 1 2.60 -22.13 7.72
C MET A 1 3.06 -22.43 9.15
N LEU A 2 3.74 -21.52 9.86
CA LEU A 2 4.24 -21.79 11.22
C LEU A 2 3.14 -22.08 12.26
N GLU A 3 2.02 -21.37 12.20
CA GLU A 3 0.84 -21.69 13.02
C GLU A 3 0.30 -23.10 12.76
N SER A 4 0.34 -23.55 11.50
CA SER A 4 -0.05 -24.91 11.13
C SER A 4 0.96 -25.93 11.68
N ALA A 5 2.26 -25.62 11.62
CA ALA A 5 3.32 -26.48 12.17
C ALA A 5 3.16 -26.69 13.68
N LEU A 6 2.76 -25.66 14.44
CA LEU A 6 2.48 -25.79 15.88
C LEU A 6 1.40 -26.84 16.21
N LYS A 7 0.42 -27.04 15.32
CA LYS A 7 -0.62 -28.08 15.50
C LYS A 7 -0.02 -29.49 15.44
N CYS A 8 1.08 -29.66 14.72
CA CYS A 8 1.78 -30.93 14.58
C CYS A 8 2.74 -31.24 15.73
N GLN A 9 2.98 -30.33 16.69
CA GLN A 9 3.91 -30.58 17.81
C GLN A 9 3.59 -31.90 18.53
N LYS A 10 2.31 -32.17 18.81
CA LYS A 10 1.87 -33.42 19.45
C LYS A 10 2.09 -34.65 18.58
N VAL A 11 2.02 -34.50 17.26
CA VAL A 11 2.26 -35.59 16.29
C VAL A 11 3.75 -35.95 16.30
N PHE A 12 4.64 -34.94 16.26
CA PHE A 12 6.08 -35.16 16.32
C PHE A 12 6.52 -35.85 17.62
N LYS A 13 5.98 -35.43 18.78
CA LYS A 13 6.22 -36.12 20.05
C LYS A 13 5.77 -37.59 20.02
N ARG A 14 4.60 -37.87 19.46
CA ARG A 14 4.10 -39.25 19.34
C ARG A 14 4.91 -40.09 18.34
N LEU A 15 5.40 -39.51 17.25
CA LEU A 15 6.26 -40.21 16.30
C LEU A 15 7.58 -40.64 16.95
N GLU A 16 8.16 -39.78 17.77
CA GLU A 16 9.35 -40.13 18.55
C GLU A 16 9.10 -41.27 19.56
N GLU A 17 7.92 -41.32 20.17
CA GLU A 17 7.53 -42.39 21.11
C GLU A 17 7.19 -43.71 20.41
N LEU A 18 6.53 -43.66 19.25
CA LEU A 18 5.90 -44.82 18.61
C LEU A 18 6.72 -45.42 17.46
N ASP A 19 7.60 -44.65 16.84
CA ASP A 19 8.39 -45.09 15.69
C ASP A 19 9.90 -45.00 15.98
N PRO A 20 10.54 -46.13 16.33
CA PRO A 20 11.99 -46.19 16.51
C PRO A 20 12.80 -45.82 15.26
N MET A 21 12.21 -45.94 14.07
CA MET A 21 12.86 -45.59 12.80
C MET A 21 12.83 -44.08 12.55
N TYR A 22 11.85 -43.36 13.11
CA TYR A 22 11.73 -41.91 12.96
C TYR A 22 13.02 -41.20 13.40
N VAL A 23 13.51 -41.46 14.61
CA VAL A 23 14.77 -40.86 15.11
C VAL A 23 15.99 -41.38 14.34
N ALA A 24 15.95 -42.62 13.86
CA ALA A 24 17.05 -43.23 13.11
C ALA A 24 17.21 -42.62 11.70
N GLU A 25 16.12 -42.18 11.07
CA GLU A 25 16.11 -41.54 9.75
C GLU A 25 16.90 -40.22 9.74
N PHE A 26 16.77 -39.42 10.80
CA PHE A 26 17.56 -38.20 10.98
C PHE A 26 19.08 -38.47 11.12
N LYS A 27 19.48 -39.69 11.47
CA LYS A 27 20.88 -40.09 11.68
C LYS A 27 21.51 -40.82 10.49
N THR A 28 20.72 -41.30 9.53
CA THR A 28 21.21 -42.24 8.49
C THR A 28 21.72 -41.56 7.23
N ASP A 29 21.39 -40.30 6.98
CA ASP A 29 21.72 -39.62 5.73
C ASP A 29 23.10 -38.95 5.74
N LYS A 30 24.15 -39.79 5.80
CA LYS A 30 25.57 -39.36 5.88
C LYS A 30 26.01 -38.45 4.72
N LYS A 31 25.37 -38.54 3.54
CA LYS A 31 25.68 -37.70 2.37
C LYS A 31 25.21 -36.25 2.53
N LEU A 32 24.17 -36.02 3.34
CA LEU A 32 23.64 -34.69 3.62
C LEU A 32 24.29 -34.04 4.85
N GLN A 33 24.76 -34.86 5.81
CA GLN A 33 25.53 -34.37 6.96
C GLN A 33 26.89 -33.74 6.58
N GLU A 34 27.50 -34.13 5.46
CA GLU A 34 28.74 -33.48 4.98
C GLU A 34 28.49 -32.08 4.35
N LEU A 35 27.23 -31.74 4.04
CA LEU A 35 26.82 -30.46 3.44
C LEU A 35 26.17 -29.50 4.44
N GLU A 36 25.67 -30.00 5.57
CA GLU A 36 24.99 -29.21 6.59
C GLU A 36 25.90 -28.98 7.81
N GLU A 37 26.03 -27.72 8.23
CA GLU A 37 26.89 -27.30 9.37
C GLU A 37 26.33 -27.75 10.74
N TYR A 38 25.20 -28.46 10.76
CA TYR A 38 24.43 -28.82 11.96
C TYR A 38 23.94 -30.27 11.91
N GLU A 39 23.90 -30.92 13.07
CA GLU A 39 23.34 -32.27 13.23
C GLU A 39 21.82 -32.24 13.01
N ARG A 40 21.34 -33.07 12.07
CA ARG A 40 19.91 -33.21 11.79
C ARG A 40 19.28 -34.02 12.91
N ILE A 41 18.44 -33.38 13.74
CA ILE A 41 17.77 -34.00 14.90
C ILE A 41 16.27 -33.66 14.81
N PRO A 42 15.36 -34.54 15.28
CA PRO A 42 13.95 -34.20 15.45
C PRO A 42 13.74 -32.89 16.23
N PRO A 43 12.69 -32.11 15.93
CA PRO A 43 12.39 -30.89 16.67
C PRO A 43 12.13 -31.16 18.16
N ASN A 44 12.92 -30.54 19.02
CA ASN A 44 12.81 -30.68 20.46
C ASN A 44 11.88 -29.59 21.07
N ASP A 45 11.68 -29.62 22.38
CA ASP A 45 10.78 -28.67 23.05
C ASP A 45 11.24 -27.20 22.95
N GLU A 46 12.54 -26.94 22.92
CA GLU A 46 13.11 -25.60 22.73
C GLU A 46 12.80 -25.07 21.31
N ASP A 47 12.89 -25.92 20.28
CA ASP A 47 12.54 -25.56 18.91
C ASP A 47 11.08 -25.11 18.81
N TRP A 48 10.17 -25.82 19.50
CA TRP A 48 8.76 -25.45 19.51
C TRP A 48 8.49 -24.14 20.26
N ASP A 49 9.27 -23.83 21.31
CA ASP A 49 9.21 -22.52 21.98
C ASP A 49 9.69 -21.39 21.05
N VAL A 50 10.78 -21.61 20.31
CA VAL A 50 11.25 -20.67 19.30
C VAL A 50 10.21 -20.46 18.20
N VAL A 51 9.56 -21.52 17.70
CA VAL A 51 8.49 -21.41 16.69
C VAL A 51 7.31 -20.60 17.22
N ARG A 52 6.91 -20.77 18.48
CA ARG A 52 5.85 -19.95 19.12
C ARG A 52 6.21 -18.47 19.13
N ILE A 53 7.47 -18.14 19.41
CA ILE A 53 7.96 -16.76 19.38
C ILE A 53 7.94 -16.22 17.94
N TYR A 54 8.40 -17.00 16.95
CA TYR A 54 8.36 -16.59 15.54
C TYR A 54 6.95 -16.32 15.05
N VAL A 55 5.98 -17.17 15.39
CA VAL A 55 4.57 -16.94 15.03
C VAL A 55 4.10 -15.59 15.57
N ARG A 56 4.34 -15.31 16.85
CA ARG A 56 3.94 -14.05 17.47
C ARG A 56 4.60 -12.84 16.81
N LEU A 57 5.90 -12.93 16.54
CA LEU A 57 6.69 -11.83 16.01
C LEU A 57 6.32 -11.56 14.54
N LEU A 58 6.38 -12.60 13.70
CA LEU A 58 6.15 -12.51 12.27
C LEU A 58 4.69 -12.18 11.92
N LYS A 59 3.73 -12.48 12.79
CA LYS A 59 2.32 -12.13 12.56
C LYS A 59 2.13 -10.63 12.28
N ILE A 60 2.84 -9.77 13.01
CA ILE A 60 2.76 -8.32 12.81
C ILE A 60 3.26 -7.93 11.41
N PHE A 61 4.39 -8.50 10.98
CA PHE A 61 4.96 -8.24 9.66
C PHE A 61 4.07 -8.81 8.55
N PHE A 62 3.48 -9.98 8.77
CA PHE A 62 2.54 -10.61 7.84
C PHE A 62 1.31 -9.73 7.63
N ASP A 63 0.68 -9.26 8.73
CA ASP A 63 -0.51 -8.42 8.65
C ASP A 63 -0.24 -7.08 7.96
N VAL A 64 0.88 -6.44 8.30
CA VAL A 64 1.32 -5.22 7.61
C VAL A 64 1.60 -5.50 6.13
N THR A 65 2.33 -6.58 5.81
CA THR A 65 2.68 -6.93 4.42
C THR A 65 1.42 -7.13 3.58
N ASN A 66 0.42 -7.84 4.10
CA ASN A 66 -0.86 -8.02 3.41
C ASN A 66 -1.58 -6.70 3.19
N ARG A 67 -1.58 -5.81 4.18
CA ARG A 67 -2.19 -4.47 4.07
C ARG A 67 -1.51 -3.61 3.01
N ILE A 68 -0.18 -3.59 2.98
CA ILE A 68 0.58 -2.75 2.02
C ILE A 68 0.71 -3.38 0.63
N SER A 69 0.32 -4.65 0.49
CA SER A 69 0.31 -5.37 -0.80
C SER A 69 -1.03 -5.28 -1.52
N GLY A 70 -2.03 -4.60 -0.94
CA GLY A 70 -3.29 -4.32 -1.59
C GLY A 70 -3.14 -3.47 -2.85
N SER A 71 -3.99 -3.72 -3.85
CA SER A 71 -4.03 -2.98 -5.11
C SER A 71 -5.36 -2.28 -5.37
N LEU A 72 -6.40 -2.62 -4.59
CA LEU A 72 -7.77 -2.10 -4.76
C LEU A 72 -8.06 -0.88 -3.87
N TYR A 73 -7.07 -0.44 -3.11
CA TYR A 73 -7.17 0.72 -2.23
C TYR A 73 -5.81 1.43 -2.14
N VAL A 74 -5.84 2.67 -1.68
CA VAL A 74 -4.62 3.47 -1.50
C VAL A 74 -3.80 2.89 -0.34
N THR A 75 -2.54 2.56 -0.61
CA THR A 75 -1.60 2.05 0.40
C THR A 75 -0.59 3.10 0.86
N SER A 76 -0.32 4.12 0.04
CA SER A 76 0.73 5.11 0.33
C SER A 76 0.38 6.02 1.51
N ASN A 77 -0.90 6.23 1.80
CA ASN A 77 -1.35 6.99 2.97
C ASN A 77 -1.25 6.19 4.28
N THR A 78 -1.20 4.86 4.26
CA THR A 78 -1.08 4.04 5.49
C THR A 78 0.35 3.68 5.83
N TYR A 79 1.29 3.78 4.87
CA TYR A 79 2.69 3.39 5.03
C TYR A 79 3.33 3.84 6.35
N PHE A 80 3.20 5.13 6.71
CA PHE A 80 3.87 5.63 7.91
C PHE A 80 3.21 5.17 9.21
N HIS A 81 1.91 4.84 9.17
CA HIS A 81 1.22 4.22 10.30
C HIS A 81 1.77 2.82 10.54
N ASP A 82 1.93 2.04 9.46
CA ASP A 82 2.48 0.69 9.53
C ASP A 82 3.96 0.70 9.96
N TYR A 83 4.76 1.64 9.44
CA TYR A 83 6.14 1.86 9.87
C TYR A 83 6.24 2.20 11.36
N HIS A 84 5.44 3.17 11.81
CA HIS A 84 5.38 3.56 13.22
C HIS A 84 4.99 2.38 14.11
N PHE A 85 3.99 1.60 13.72
CA PHE A 85 3.51 0.44 14.45
C PHE A 85 4.60 -0.62 14.60
N ILE A 86 5.24 -1.02 13.49
CA ILE A 86 6.33 -2.01 13.51
C ILE A 86 7.47 -1.56 14.40
N LEU A 87 7.97 -0.34 14.19
CA LEU A 87 9.13 0.15 14.92
C LEU A 87 8.83 0.31 16.42
N SER A 88 7.63 0.79 16.78
CA SER A 88 7.21 0.88 18.18
C SER A 88 7.14 -0.50 18.83
N LYS A 89 6.61 -1.51 18.13
CA LYS A 89 6.55 -2.89 18.64
C LYS A 89 7.93 -3.50 18.79
N LEU A 90 8.82 -3.24 17.84
CA LEU A 90 10.19 -3.72 17.89
C LEU A 90 10.96 -3.09 19.06
N GLN A 91 10.84 -1.78 19.27
CA GLN A 91 11.41 -1.09 20.43
C GLN A 91 10.83 -1.63 21.75
N GLN A 92 9.52 -1.89 21.81
CA GLN A 92 8.86 -2.50 22.97
C GLN A 92 9.46 -3.87 23.29
N TRP A 93 9.63 -4.75 22.29
CA TRP A 93 10.21 -6.09 22.47
C TRP A 93 11.69 -6.07 22.84
N CYS A 94 12.47 -5.11 22.34
CA CYS A 94 13.85 -4.91 22.80
C CYS A 94 13.95 -4.59 24.30
N LEU A 95 12.90 -4.02 24.89
CA LEU A 95 12.85 -3.67 26.31
C LEU A 95 12.14 -4.74 27.17
N GLU A 96 11.67 -5.82 26.56
CA GLU A 96 11.02 -6.93 27.26
C GLU A 96 12.02 -7.63 28.20
N ARG A 97 11.58 -7.93 29.43
CA ARG A 97 12.44 -8.55 30.46
C ARG A 97 12.06 -9.98 30.78
N LYS A 98 10.85 -10.41 30.43
CA LYS A 98 10.34 -11.74 30.76
C LYS A 98 10.76 -12.80 29.75
N ASP A 99 10.86 -12.42 28.49
CA ASP A 99 11.12 -13.32 27.37
C ASP A 99 12.45 -12.90 26.70
N LEU A 100 13.56 -13.47 27.18
CA LEU A 100 14.91 -13.13 26.71
C LEU A 100 15.13 -13.56 25.25
N SER A 101 14.48 -14.64 24.81
CA SER A 101 14.54 -15.11 23.43
C SER A 101 13.86 -14.11 22.49
N LEU A 102 12.67 -13.62 22.86
CA LEU A 102 11.98 -12.54 22.13
C LEU A 102 12.82 -11.25 22.11
N GLN A 103 13.39 -10.86 23.24
CA GLN A 103 14.25 -9.67 23.34
C GLN A 103 15.47 -9.76 22.42
N SER A 104 16.15 -10.90 22.43
CA SER A 104 17.31 -11.17 21.58
C SER A 104 16.95 -11.07 20.11
N MET A 105 15.88 -11.75 19.68
CA MET A 105 15.39 -11.71 18.30
C MET A 105 14.99 -10.29 17.87
N ALA A 106 14.23 -9.58 18.71
CA ALA A 106 13.84 -8.20 18.44
C ALA A 106 15.07 -7.30 18.28
N SER A 107 16.10 -7.49 19.10
CA SER A 107 17.35 -6.74 19.00
C SER A 107 18.08 -7.01 17.68
N SER A 108 18.18 -8.27 17.25
CA SER A 108 18.76 -8.63 15.95
C SER A 108 17.97 -8.02 14.78
N MET A 109 16.64 -8.04 14.84
CA MET A 109 15.78 -7.44 13.83
C MET A 109 15.88 -5.91 13.83
N LYS A 110 16.03 -5.29 15.00
CA LYS A 110 16.24 -3.86 15.14
C LYS A 110 17.56 -3.42 14.52
N LEU A 111 18.63 -4.20 14.69
CA LEU A 111 19.91 -3.92 14.01
C LEU A 111 19.76 -3.93 12.48
N LYS A 112 18.97 -4.86 11.93
CA LYS A 112 18.65 -4.86 10.49
C LYS A 112 17.81 -3.65 10.11
N HIS A 113 16.79 -3.31 10.89
CA HIS A 113 16.00 -2.11 10.67
C HIS A 113 16.90 -0.87 10.61
N ASP A 114 17.73 -0.66 11.64
CA ASP A 114 18.56 0.53 11.77
C ASP A 114 19.61 0.63 10.64
N LYS A 115 20.09 -0.50 10.13
CA LYS A 115 20.96 -0.55 8.95
C LYS A 115 20.32 0.06 7.69
N TYR A 116 19.02 -0.16 7.48
CA TYR A 116 18.33 0.22 6.24
C TYR A 116 17.47 1.48 6.38
N TRP A 117 16.90 1.72 7.57
CA TRP A 117 15.94 2.80 7.86
C TRP A 117 16.33 3.65 9.08
N GLY A 118 17.45 3.35 9.75
CA GLY A 118 17.89 4.08 10.95
C GLY A 118 18.53 5.43 10.66
N ASP A 119 19.09 5.61 9.47
CA ASP A 119 19.62 6.91 9.03
C ASP A 119 18.48 7.80 8.50
N LEU A 120 17.99 8.67 9.38
CA LEU A 120 16.93 9.63 9.07
C LEU A 120 17.35 10.65 8.01
N ASP A 121 18.65 10.91 7.81
CA ASP A 121 19.13 11.86 6.82
C ASP A 121 19.06 11.29 5.39
N CYS A 122 19.12 9.97 5.25
CA CYS A 122 18.99 9.28 3.96
C CYS A 122 17.54 8.90 3.59
N ILE A 123 16.56 9.16 4.44
CA ILE A 123 15.17 8.79 4.14
C ILE A 123 14.62 9.64 3.01
N ASN A 124 14.08 8.97 1.98
CA ASN A 124 13.33 9.64 0.93
C ASN A 124 12.00 10.17 1.48
N HIS A 125 11.86 11.49 1.54
CA HIS A 125 10.69 12.17 2.10
C HIS A 125 9.39 11.97 1.30
N ILE A 126 9.45 11.48 0.05
CA ILE A 126 8.26 11.20 -0.77
C ILE A 126 7.33 10.20 -0.09
N HIS A 127 7.88 9.24 0.67
CA HIS A 127 7.08 8.23 1.37
C HIS A 127 6.09 8.82 2.40
N PHE A 128 6.31 10.05 2.86
CA PHE A 128 5.41 10.73 3.79
C PHE A 128 4.30 11.50 3.10
N MET A 129 4.40 11.74 1.79
CA MET A 129 3.44 12.58 1.05
C MET A 129 2.04 11.99 1.09
N GLY A 130 1.90 10.66 1.06
CA GLY A 130 0.60 10.02 1.18
C GLY A 130 -0.13 10.37 2.48
N VAL A 131 0.60 10.42 3.60
CA VAL A 131 0.06 10.78 4.92
C VAL A 131 -0.17 12.29 5.03
N VAL A 132 0.73 13.10 4.49
CA VAL A 132 0.58 14.56 4.47
C VAL A 132 -0.65 14.96 3.65
N LEU A 133 -0.93 14.28 2.54
CA LEU A 133 -2.10 14.46 1.70
C LEU A 133 -3.35 13.76 2.25
N ASP A 134 -3.27 13.04 3.36
CA ASP A 134 -4.44 12.55 4.07
C ASP A 134 -5.00 13.65 4.98
N PRO A 135 -6.21 14.18 4.72
CA PRO A 135 -6.76 15.32 5.43
C PRO A 135 -7.08 15.01 6.90
N ARG A 136 -7.08 13.72 7.30
CA ARG A 136 -7.25 13.29 8.69
C ARG A 136 -5.98 13.41 9.52
N TYR A 137 -4.81 13.39 8.87
CA TYR A 137 -3.51 13.25 9.54
C TYR A 137 -2.56 14.42 9.27
N LYS A 138 -2.40 14.78 7.99
CA LYS A 138 -1.56 15.90 7.53
C LYS A 138 -0.12 15.84 8.09
N LEU A 139 0.59 16.96 8.01
CA LEU A 139 1.95 17.09 8.54
C LEU A 139 2.02 16.85 10.06
N LYS A 140 0.94 17.17 10.79
CA LYS A 140 0.89 17.05 12.25
C LYS A 140 1.07 15.60 12.72
N PHE A 141 0.51 14.64 12.00
CA PHE A 141 0.72 13.22 12.31
C PHE A 141 2.18 12.81 12.08
N VAL A 142 2.82 13.32 11.02
CA VAL A 142 4.23 13.05 10.74
C VAL A 142 5.12 13.50 11.89
N GLU A 143 4.91 14.74 12.35
CA GLU A 143 5.59 15.32 13.51
C GLU A 143 5.37 14.46 14.77
N ARG A 144 4.12 14.08 15.06
CA ARG A 144 3.78 13.27 16.23
C ARG A 144 4.46 11.91 16.24
N VAL A 145 4.55 11.25 15.09
CA VAL A 145 5.21 9.94 14.97
C VAL A 145 6.72 10.09 15.19
N PHE A 146 7.37 11.08 14.57
CA PHE A 146 8.80 11.30 14.80
C PHE A 146 9.09 11.71 16.25
N GLU A 147 8.21 12.49 16.89
CA GLU A 147 8.32 12.87 18.30
C GLU A 147 8.32 11.64 19.19
N ASN A 148 7.38 10.73 18.96
CA ASN A 148 7.26 9.50 19.72
C ASN A 148 8.46 8.56 19.54
N LEU A 149 9.03 8.49 18.33
CA LEU A 149 10.11 7.54 18.01
C LEU A 149 11.51 8.07 18.33
N PHE A 150 11.75 9.38 18.17
CA PHE A 150 13.10 9.98 18.19
C PHE A 150 13.20 11.27 19.02
N GLY A 151 12.09 11.72 19.62
CA GLY A 151 12.05 12.93 20.45
C GLY A 151 11.76 14.21 19.67
N ILE A 152 11.43 15.26 20.44
CA ILE A 152 10.88 16.54 19.93
C ILE A 152 11.83 17.24 18.96
N ALA A 153 13.14 17.30 19.27
CA ALA A 153 14.11 18.00 18.44
C ALA A 153 14.22 17.41 17.02
N LYS A 154 14.33 16.07 16.93
CA LYS A 154 14.41 15.39 15.63
C LYS A 154 13.08 15.41 14.89
N ALA A 155 11.96 15.41 15.62
CA ALA A 155 10.62 15.55 15.03
C ALA A 155 10.45 16.87 14.28
N ALA A 156 10.82 17.98 14.92
CA ALA A 156 10.73 19.30 14.30
C ALA A 156 11.61 19.40 13.04
N GLU A 157 12.84 18.86 13.11
CA GLU A 157 13.76 18.81 11.97
C GLU A 157 13.16 18.01 10.79
N MET A 158 12.71 16.79 11.06
CA MET A 158 12.15 15.90 10.03
C MET A 158 10.84 16.44 9.45
N ALA A 159 9.95 16.98 10.29
CA ALA A 159 8.72 17.62 9.83
C ALA A 159 9.02 18.82 8.92
N GLY A 160 10.07 19.61 9.23
CA GLY A 160 10.56 20.68 8.37
C GLY A 160 11.00 20.19 6.99
N ARG A 161 11.78 19.11 6.92
CA ARG A 161 12.23 18.51 5.65
C ARG A 161 11.09 17.94 4.82
N VAL A 162 10.12 17.29 5.49
CA VAL A 162 8.90 16.77 4.85
C VAL A 162 8.06 17.92 4.30
N LYS A 163 7.86 18.99 5.06
CA LYS A 163 7.13 20.19 4.60
C LYS A 163 7.82 20.85 3.41
N ALA A 164 9.15 21.00 3.45
CA ALA A 164 9.91 21.55 2.33
C ALA A 164 9.76 20.70 1.06
N THR A 165 9.76 19.37 1.19
CA THR A 165 9.51 18.46 0.07
C THR A 165 8.09 18.63 -0.48
N PHE A 166 7.08 18.76 0.39
CA PHE A 166 5.69 18.97 -0.01
C PHE A 166 5.50 20.27 -0.79
N VAL A 167 6.08 21.37 -0.31
CA VAL A 167 6.06 22.67 -1.00
C VAL A 167 6.75 22.57 -2.37
N ARG A 168 7.93 21.93 -2.44
CA ARG A 168 8.66 21.76 -3.70
C ARG A 168 7.87 20.95 -4.74
N LEU A 169 7.17 19.89 -4.31
CA LEU A 169 6.30 19.12 -5.19
C LEU A 169 5.12 19.96 -5.68
N TYR A 170 4.48 20.71 -4.77
CA TYR A 170 3.41 21.63 -5.15
C TYR A 170 3.87 22.66 -6.18
N ASP A 171 5.01 23.32 -5.97
CA ASP A 171 5.54 24.32 -6.90
C ASP A 171 5.84 23.72 -8.28
N HIS A 172 6.35 22.49 -8.31
CA HIS A 172 6.58 21.76 -9.57
C HIS A 172 5.26 21.57 -10.35
N TYR A 173 4.20 21.08 -9.70
CA TYR A 173 2.91 20.89 -10.34
C TYR A 173 2.25 22.21 -10.75
N ARG A 174 2.37 23.25 -9.90
CA ARG A 174 1.86 24.60 -10.20
C ARG A 174 2.52 25.19 -11.45
N ASN A 175 3.83 25.08 -11.59
CA ASN A 175 4.57 25.59 -12.74
C ASN A 175 4.23 24.82 -14.03
N PHE A 176 3.98 23.51 -13.92
CA PHE A 176 3.52 22.69 -15.02
C PHE A 176 2.15 23.13 -15.54
N GLU A 177 1.21 23.47 -14.65
CA GLU A 177 -0.10 24.00 -15.05
C GLU A 177 -0.03 25.37 -15.73
N GLN A 178 0.80 26.27 -15.23
CA GLN A 178 0.96 27.61 -15.83
C GLN A 178 1.51 27.50 -17.26
N SER A 179 2.52 26.64 -17.45
CA SER A 179 3.07 26.34 -18.78
C SER A 179 2.03 25.71 -19.73
N ALA A 180 1.17 24.83 -19.22
CA ALA A 180 0.12 24.20 -20.04
C ALA A 180 -0.99 25.19 -20.44
N ASN A 181 -1.35 26.11 -19.55
CA ASN A 181 -2.36 27.15 -19.84
C ASN A 181 -1.84 28.20 -20.84
N ASP A 182 -0.55 28.56 -20.79
CA ASP A 182 0.07 29.48 -21.76
C ASP A 182 0.07 28.92 -23.20
N VAL A 183 0.16 27.59 -23.36
CA VAL A 183 0.09 26.92 -24.68
C VAL A 183 -1.35 26.92 -25.23
N VAL A 184 -2.35 26.76 -24.37
CA VAL A 184 -3.77 26.78 -24.77
C VAL A 184 -4.21 28.19 -25.16
N PHE A 185 -3.74 29.23 -24.46
CA PHE A 185 -4.07 30.63 -24.80
C PHE A 185 -3.46 31.06 -26.14
N LYS A 186 -2.26 30.56 -26.50
CA LYS A 186 -1.64 30.83 -27.82
C LYS A 186 -2.31 30.14 -29.02
N CYS A 187 -3.15 29.12 -28.80
CA CYS A 187 -3.87 28.43 -29.87
C CYS A 187 -5.29 28.97 -30.12
N GLY A 188 -5.78 29.87 -29.25
CA GLY A 188 -7.13 30.43 -29.33
C GLY A 188 -7.28 31.74 -30.12
N GLU A 189 -6.18 32.41 -30.49
CA GLU A 189 -6.24 33.76 -31.08
C GLU A 189 -6.27 33.83 -32.61
N THR A 190 -6.22 32.70 -33.32
CA THR A 190 -6.37 32.69 -34.79
C THR A 190 -7.72 32.15 -35.21
N SER A 191 -8.68 33.07 -35.28
CA SER A 191 -9.84 33.11 -36.19
C SER A 191 -11.16 33.32 -35.46
N LYS A 192 -11.59 34.60 -35.35
CA LYS A 192 -12.95 35.08 -35.74
C LYS A 192 -12.90 36.59 -35.98
N ASN A 193 -12.63 36.99 -37.23
CA ASN A 193 -13.06 38.28 -37.77
C ASN A 193 -14.10 37.99 -38.85
N VAL A 194 -15.40 38.18 -38.54
CA VAL A 194 -16.41 38.65 -39.51
C VAL A 194 -17.50 39.40 -38.73
N ASP A 195 -17.52 40.71 -38.98
CA ASP A 195 -18.59 41.71 -39.03
C ASP A 195 -19.79 41.71 -38.05
N ALA A 196 -20.04 42.92 -37.57
CA ALA A 196 -21.10 43.35 -36.67
C ALA A 196 -22.48 43.38 -37.34
N ALA A 197 -23.51 42.99 -36.58
CA ALA A 197 -24.85 43.51 -36.71
C ALA A 197 -25.44 43.74 -35.31
N ALA A 198 -25.93 44.96 -35.09
CA ALA A 198 -26.47 45.44 -33.83
C ALA A 198 -27.72 44.64 -33.40
N ALA A 199 -27.69 44.12 -32.17
CA ALA A 199 -28.88 43.76 -31.43
C ALA A 199 -28.75 44.33 -30.01
N HIS A 200 -29.61 45.30 -29.73
CA HIS A 200 -29.78 45.93 -28.43
C HIS A 200 -30.50 44.92 -27.53
N ASN A 201 -29.78 44.23 -26.64
CA ASN A 201 -30.39 43.44 -25.57
C ASN A 201 -29.94 44.01 -24.23
N VAL A 202 -30.92 44.53 -23.50
CA VAL A 202 -30.83 44.98 -22.11
C VAL A 202 -31.03 43.73 -21.24
N GLU A 203 -30.00 42.89 -21.20
CA GLU A 203 -29.75 41.81 -20.25
C GLU A 203 -28.23 41.94 -20.01
N ASP A 204 -27.66 42.21 -18.85
CA ASP A 204 -28.09 41.96 -17.48
C ASP A 204 -27.12 42.76 -16.57
N GLU A 205 -27.56 43.89 -16.00
CA GLU A 205 -26.73 44.70 -15.08
C GLU A 205 -26.44 43.95 -13.75
N CYS A 206 -27.23 42.91 -13.43
CA CYS A 206 -27.02 42.08 -12.25
C CYS A 206 -25.79 41.17 -12.40
N ASP A 207 -25.57 40.65 -13.62
CA ASP A 207 -24.40 39.83 -13.97
C ASP A 207 -23.10 40.65 -13.95
N ASN A 208 -23.15 41.94 -14.28
CA ASN A 208 -21.97 42.79 -14.26
C ASN A 208 -21.50 43.09 -12.83
N PHE A 209 -22.43 43.33 -11.89
CA PHE A 209 -22.10 43.50 -10.47
C PHE A 209 -21.60 42.19 -9.84
N ALA A 210 -22.21 41.05 -10.18
CA ALA A 210 -21.74 39.74 -9.74
C ALA A 210 -20.34 39.42 -10.29
N MET A 211 -20.04 39.74 -11.55
CA MET A 211 -18.71 39.60 -12.14
C MET A 211 -17.69 40.55 -11.52
N GLU A 212 -18.07 41.79 -11.22
CA GLU A 212 -17.22 42.76 -10.54
C GLU A 212 -16.91 42.33 -9.11
N PHE A 213 -17.91 41.86 -8.36
CA PHE A 213 -17.74 41.27 -7.02
C PHE A 213 -16.89 40.00 -7.05
N MET A 214 -17.06 39.12 -8.04
CA MET A 214 -16.18 37.97 -8.25
C MET A 214 -14.74 38.40 -8.59
N ARG A 215 -14.57 39.51 -9.32
CA ARG A 215 -13.26 40.11 -9.63
C ARG A 215 -12.62 40.74 -8.39
N GLU A 216 -13.40 41.35 -7.51
CA GLU A 216 -12.94 41.84 -6.21
C GLU A 216 -12.53 40.70 -5.28
N LEU A 217 -13.35 39.65 -5.15
CA LEU A 217 -13.02 38.45 -4.37
C LEU A 217 -11.78 37.72 -4.89
N SER A 218 -11.54 37.71 -6.21
CA SER A 218 -10.33 37.12 -6.78
C SER A 218 -9.09 37.98 -6.57
N LYS A 219 -9.24 39.32 -6.55
CA LYS A 219 -8.17 40.25 -6.12
C LYS A 219 -7.88 40.13 -4.63
N GLU A 220 -8.89 39.96 -3.78
CA GLU A 220 -8.71 39.73 -2.33
C GLU A 220 -8.06 38.35 -2.06
N LYS A 221 -8.47 37.28 -2.74
CA LYS A 221 -7.80 35.97 -2.66
C LYS A 221 -6.35 36.02 -3.15
N SER A 222 -6.05 36.88 -4.12
CA SER A 222 -4.67 37.15 -4.55
C SER A 222 -3.88 37.95 -3.49
N MET A 223 -4.56 38.77 -2.69
CA MET A 223 -3.97 39.55 -1.59
C MET A 223 -3.79 38.72 -0.31
N GLU A 224 -4.56 37.65 -0.12
CA GLU A 224 -4.49 36.77 1.06
C GLU A 224 -3.22 35.89 1.11
N GLY A 225 -2.41 35.87 0.05
CA GLY A 225 -0.99 35.46 0.07
C GLY A 225 -0.65 34.02 0.48
N LYS A 226 -1.61 33.24 0.99
CA LYS A 226 -1.38 31.88 1.47
C LYS A 226 -1.41 30.91 0.30
N SER A 227 -0.35 30.12 0.17
CA SER A 227 -0.30 29.04 -0.81
C SER A 227 -1.41 28.02 -0.53
N GLU A 228 -1.81 27.26 -1.56
CA GLU A 228 -2.76 26.15 -1.40
C GLU A 228 -2.31 25.17 -0.31
N VAL A 229 -0.99 24.94 -0.21
CA VAL A 229 -0.33 24.16 0.84
C VAL A 229 -0.61 24.73 2.22
N ASP A 230 -0.39 26.03 2.44
CA ASP A 230 -0.60 26.65 3.75
C ASP A 230 -2.08 26.57 4.17
N ARG A 231 -2.99 26.84 3.24
CA ARG A 231 -4.44 26.72 3.48
C ARG A 231 -4.82 25.30 3.86
N TYR A 232 -4.36 24.29 3.10
CA TYR A 232 -4.63 22.89 3.40
C TYR A 232 -4.08 22.46 4.77
N LEU A 233 -2.86 22.86 5.12
CA LEU A 233 -2.22 22.51 6.39
C LEU A 233 -2.84 23.24 7.60
N MET A 234 -3.39 24.45 7.41
CA MET A 234 -4.05 25.22 8.48
C MET A 234 -5.47 24.75 8.78
N GLU A 235 -6.15 24.15 7.81
CA GLU A 235 -7.52 23.68 8.01
C GLU A 235 -7.62 22.55 9.03
N SER A 236 -8.78 22.46 9.67
CA SER A 236 -9.10 21.38 10.59
C SER A 236 -8.90 20.00 9.96
N HIS A 237 -8.61 19.02 10.80
CA HIS A 237 -8.47 17.64 10.35
C HIS A 237 -9.86 17.05 10.13
N GLU A 238 -9.98 16.18 9.14
CA GLU A 238 -11.19 15.40 8.93
C GLU A 238 -11.34 14.33 10.02
N ALA A 239 -12.58 13.90 10.28
CA ALA A 239 -12.85 12.87 11.27
C ALA A 239 -12.23 11.52 10.86
N ILE A 240 -11.66 10.81 11.84
CA ILE A 240 -11.14 9.46 11.63
C ILE A 240 -12.34 8.50 11.54
N SER A 241 -12.56 7.93 10.36
CA SER A 241 -13.62 6.96 10.07
C SER A 241 -13.08 5.86 9.16
N GLU A 242 -13.48 4.61 9.43
CA GLU A 242 -13.16 3.46 8.58
C GLU A 242 -13.82 3.55 7.20
N LYS A 243 -14.93 4.28 7.08
CA LYS A 243 -15.66 4.47 5.83
C LYS A 243 -15.11 5.64 4.98
N PHE A 244 -14.05 6.31 5.45
CA PHE A 244 -13.50 7.47 4.77
C PHE A 244 -12.77 7.07 3.47
N GLN A 245 -13.26 7.56 2.33
CA GLN A 245 -12.66 7.34 1.01
C GLN A 245 -11.79 8.54 0.61
N ILE A 246 -10.47 8.38 0.73
CA ILE A 246 -9.51 9.47 0.51
C ILE A 246 -9.54 10.02 -0.92
N LEU A 247 -9.74 9.15 -1.93
CA LEU A 247 -9.81 9.55 -3.33
C LEU A 247 -11.08 10.36 -3.63
N ASP A 248 -12.21 9.98 -3.04
CA ASP A 248 -13.46 10.72 -3.19
C ASP A 248 -13.38 12.10 -2.53
N TRP A 249 -12.72 12.20 -1.37
CA TRP A 249 -12.48 13.49 -0.71
C TRP A 249 -11.67 14.44 -1.61
N TRP A 250 -10.56 13.96 -2.20
CA TRP A 250 -9.77 14.78 -3.13
C TRP A 250 -10.51 15.13 -4.41
N LYS A 251 -11.38 14.23 -4.90
CA LYS A 251 -12.25 14.50 -6.04
C LYS A 251 -13.23 15.64 -5.75
N VAL A 252 -13.93 15.60 -4.62
CA VAL A 252 -14.88 16.65 -4.21
C VAL A 252 -14.17 17.98 -3.96
N ASN A 253 -12.99 17.95 -3.34
CA ASN A 253 -12.24 19.16 -2.98
C ASN A 253 -11.28 19.66 -4.06
N SER A 254 -11.29 19.06 -5.25
CA SER A 254 -10.40 19.42 -6.37
C SER A 254 -10.59 20.85 -6.87
N THR A 255 -11.80 21.42 -6.74
CA THR A 255 -12.06 22.83 -7.11
C THR A 255 -11.41 23.80 -6.13
N LYS A 256 -11.33 23.41 -4.85
CA LYS A 256 -10.71 24.17 -3.76
C LYS A 256 -9.19 24.03 -3.75
N TYR A 257 -8.70 22.84 -4.09
CA TYR A 257 -7.29 22.45 -4.08
C TYR A 257 -6.87 21.89 -5.44
N LYS A 258 -6.74 22.75 -6.45
CA LYS A 258 -6.56 22.33 -7.84
C LYS A 258 -5.24 21.60 -8.06
N VAL A 259 -4.14 22.18 -7.56
CA VAL A 259 -2.79 21.64 -7.78
C VAL A 259 -2.56 20.46 -6.85
N LEU A 260 -2.96 20.55 -5.58
CA LEU A 260 -2.80 19.46 -4.62
C LEU A 260 -3.66 18.25 -4.96
N ALA A 261 -4.86 18.41 -5.53
CA ALA A 261 -5.65 17.27 -5.96
C ALA A 261 -4.96 16.46 -7.08
N LYS A 262 -4.25 17.12 -7.99
CA LYS A 262 -3.43 16.44 -9.01
C LYS A 262 -2.23 15.72 -8.38
N LEU A 263 -1.50 16.41 -7.50
CA LEU A 263 -0.41 15.81 -6.74
C LEU A 263 -0.90 14.58 -5.94
N ALA A 264 -2.04 14.69 -5.26
CA ALA A 264 -2.66 13.61 -4.50
C ALA A 264 -3.02 12.42 -5.38
N LYS A 265 -3.63 12.66 -6.54
CA LYS A 265 -3.95 11.61 -7.51
C LYS A 265 -2.71 10.80 -7.89
N ASP A 266 -1.61 11.48 -8.21
CA ASP A 266 -0.38 10.81 -8.65
C ASP A 266 0.33 10.10 -7.48
N ILE A 267 0.38 10.70 -6.28
CA ILE A 267 0.95 10.08 -5.08
C ILE A 267 0.15 8.85 -4.62
N PHE A 268 -1.18 8.89 -4.69
CA PHE A 268 -2.03 7.76 -4.30
C PHE A 268 -2.12 6.68 -5.38
N GLY A 269 -1.84 7.03 -6.64
CA GLY A 269 -1.75 6.08 -7.74
C GLY A 269 -0.52 5.16 -7.66
N VAL A 270 0.48 5.49 -6.84
CA VAL A 270 1.69 4.68 -6.65
C VAL A 270 1.51 3.72 -5.47
N PRO A 271 1.46 2.40 -5.70
CA PRO A 271 1.48 1.42 -4.62
C PRO A 271 2.80 1.50 -3.84
N ILE A 272 2.74 1.30 -2.53
CA ILE A 272 3.95 1.35 -1.70
C ILE A 272 4.84 0.10 -1.89
N THR A 273 4.27 -1.00 -2.37
CA THR A 273 4.99 -2.23 -2.68
C THR A 273 4.88 -2.58 -4.17
N ALA A 274 5.89 -3.28 -4.67
CA ALA A 274 5.82 -3.93 -5.98
C ALA A 274 5.04 -5.27 -5.92
N THR A 275 4.37 -5.60 -4.81
CA THR A 275 3.68 -6.89 -4.66
C THR A 275 2.53 -7.08 -5.67
N PRO A 276 1.73 -6.06 -6.04
CA PRO A 276 0.71 -6.21 -7.06
C PRO A 276 1.25 -6.71 -8.41
N SER A 277 2.40 -6.19 -8.85
CA SER A 277 3.04 -6.68 -10.08
C SER A 277 3.62 -8.08 -9.90
N LYS A 278 4.22 -8.40 -8.74
CA LYS A 278 4.67 -9.77 -8.43
C LYS A 278 3.54 -10.80 -8.39
N SER A 279 2.36 -10.41 -7.90
CA SER A 279 1.15 -11.24 -7.96
C SER A 279 0.72 -11.49 -9.41
N ALA A 280 0.75 -10.45 -10.26
CA ALA A 280 0.50 -10.60 -11.69
C ALA A 280 1.52 -11.56 -12.35
N PHE A 281 2.79 -11.52 -11.95
CA PHE A 281 3.81 -12.48 -12.43
C PHE A 281 3.59 -13.90 -11.91
N SER A 282 3.15 -14.08 -10.67
CA SER A 282 2.78 -15.41 -10.13
C SER A 282 1.60 -16.01 -10.89
N ILE A 283 0.59 -15.18 -11.22
CA ILE A 283 -0.49 -15.57 -12.12
C ILE A 283 0.05 -15.87 -13.52
N GLY A 284 1.00 -15.09 -14.02
CA GLY A 284 1.67 -15.32 -15.30
C GLY A 284 2.37 -16.67 -15.37
N VAL A 285 2.98 -17.14 -14.28
CA VAL A 285 3.54 -18.49 -14.16
C VAL A 285 2.44 -19.56 -14.21
N ARG A 286 1.25 -19.31 -13.66
CA ARG A 286 0.09 -20.24 -13.80
C ARG A 286 -0.52 -20.23 -15.21
N VAL A 287 -0.45 -19.10 -15.94
CA VAL A 287 -0.85 -19.01 -17.36
C VAL A 287 0.18 -19.67 -18.27
N LEU A 288 1.45 -19.65 -17.86
CA LEU A 288 2.60 -20.33 -18.46
C LEU A 288 2.93 -21.62 -17.70
N ASP A 289 1.94 -22.50 -17.58
CA ASP A 289 2.19 -23.89 -17.21
C ASP A 289 3.20 -24.52 -18.21
N PRO A 290 4.11 -25.42 -17.79
CA PRO A 290 4.90 -26.29 -18.68
C PRO A 290 4.19 -26.74 -19.97
N TYR A 291 2.88 -27.04 -19.93
CA TYR A 291 2.06 -27.47 -21.08
C TYR A 291 1.60 -26.32 -22.01
N ARG A 292 1.76 -25.04 -21.61
CA ARG A 292 1.44 -23.82 -22.40
C ARG A 292 2.64 -22.93 -22.71
N SER A 293 3.84 -23.51 -22.64
CA SER A 293 5.14 -22.87 -22.94
C SER A 293 5.34 -22.43 -24.40
N SER A 294 4.36 -22.65 -25.29
CA SER A 294 4.43 -22.28 -26.72
C SER A 294 3.89 -20.87 -27.05
N LEU A 295 3.36 -20.14 -26.07
CA LEU A 295 2.84 -18.78 -26.31
C LEU A 295 3.98 -17.78 -26.51
N SER A 296 3.84 -16.90 -27.51
CA SER A 296 4.78 -15.80 -27.70
C SER A 296 4.67 -14.77 -26.58
N PRO A 297 5.76 -14.05 -26.22
CA PRO A 297 5.74 -13.02 -25.18
C PRO A 297 4.63 -11.98 -25.38
N ASN A 298 4.40 -11.54 -26.62
CA ASN A 298 3.34 -10.57 -26.95
C ASN A 298 1.94 -11.11 -26.65
N THR A 299 1.70 -12.41 -26.85
CA THR A 299 0.40 -13.05 -26.56
C THR A 299 0.18 -13.14 -25.05
N VAL A 300 1.22 -13.48 -24.29
CA VAL A 300 1.18 -13.52 -22.82
C VAL A 300 0.89 -12.13 -22.25
N GLU A 301 1.57 -11.10 -22.75
CA GLU A 301 1.34 -9.71 -22.36
C GLU A 301 -0.11 -9.29 -22.65
N ALA A 302 -0.61 -9.55 -23.86
CA ALA A 302 -1.99 -9.22 -24.23
C ALA A 302 -3.03 -9.92 -23.33
N LEU A 303 -2.81 -11.19 -23.00
CA LEU A 303 -3.69 -11.95 -22.10
C LEU A 303 -3.67 -11.42 -20.67
N LEU A 304 -2.49 -11.08 -20.14
CA LEU A 304 -2.34 -10.50 -18.80
C LEU A 304 -3.01 -9.12 -18.72
N CYS A 305 -2.77 -8.27 -19.72
CA CYS A 305 -3.38 -6.95 -19.83
C CYS A 305 -4.91 -7.05 -19.93
N LEU A 306 -5.45 -7.92 -20.80
CA LEU A 306 -6.88 -8.12 -20.95
C LEU A 306 -7.52 -8.61 -19.65
N LYS A 307 -6.92 -9.60 -18.98
CA LYS A 307 -7.40 -10.11 -17.68
C LYS A 307 -7.45 -9.00 -16.63
N ASN A 308 -6.42 -8.16 -16.57
CA ASN A 308 -6.38 -7.04 -15.63
C ASN A 308 -7.43 -5.96 -15.98
N CYS A 309 -7.58 -5.61 -17.25
CA CYS A 309 -8.60 -4.66 -17.71
C CYS A 309 -10.02 -5.13 -17.39
N LEU A 310 -10.32 -6.41 -17.60
CA LEU A 310 -11.64 -7.00 -17.28
C LEU A 310 -11.93 -6.92 -15.78
N ARG A 311 -10.92 -7.15 -14.93
CA ARG A 311 -11.05 -7.00 -13.47
C ARG A 311 -11.30 -5.55 -13.03
N CYS A 312 -10.82 -4.56 -13.79
CA CYS A 312 -11.04 -3.14 -13.49
C CYS A 312 -12.39 -2.61 -14.00
N THR A 313 -13.08 -3.32 -14.91
CA THR A 313 -14.24 -2.80 -15.65
C THR A 313 -15.58 -3.46 -15.32
N ILE A 314 -15.58 -4.57 -14.57
CA ILE A 314 -16.81 -5.34 -14.30
C ILE A 314 -17.00 -5.53 -12.79
N ILE A 315 -18.23 -5.33 -12.32
CA ILE A 315 -18.79 -5.74 -11.02
C ILE A 315 -18.08 -7.01 -10.52
N PRO A 316 -17.75 -7.15 -9.22
CA PRO A 316 -17.00 -8.30 -8.71
C PRO A 316 -17.68 -9.60 -9.12
N MET A 317 -17.21 -10.19 -10.22
CA MET A 317 -17.43 -11.58 -10.52
C MET A 317 -16.46 -12.30 -9.61
N ASP A 318 -17.04 -13.01 -8.67
CA ASP A 318 -16.35 -13.83 -7.70
C ASP A 318 -15.63 -14.96 -8.46
N MET A 319 -14.44 -14.64 -8.97
CA MET A 319 -13.57 -15.61 -9.64
C MET A 319 -12.74 -16.40 -8.62
N GLU A 320 -12.86 -16.13 -7.32
CA GLU A 320 -12.25 -16.96 -6.27
C GLU A 320 -12.87 -18.37 -6.26
N GLU A 321 -14.18 -18.49 -6.52
CA GLU A 321 -14.85 -19.79 -6.69
C GLU A 321 -14.21 -20.61 -7.82
N SER A 322 -13.90 -19.97 -8.95
CA SER A 322 -13.26 -20.66 -10.08
C SER A 322 -11.81 -21.11 -9.79
N THR A 323 -11.12 -20.48 -8.83
CA THR A 323 -9.76 -20.89 -8.45
C THR A 323 -9.75 -22.07 -7.47
N GLU A 324 -10.71 -22.16 -6.54
CA GLU A 324 -10.86 -23.34 -5.68
C GLU A 324 -11.37 -24.55 -6.45
N GLU A 325 -12.27 -24.38 -7.43
CA GLU A 325 -12.71 -25.46 -8.28
C GLU A 325 -11.59 -26.01 -9.17
N LEU A 326 -10.71 -25.14 -9.69
CA LEU A 326 -9.53 -25.58 -10.44
C LEU A 326 -8.52 -26.32 -9.56
N GLU A 327 -8.32 -25.89 -8.30
CA GLU A 327 -7.45 -26.60 -7.35
C GLU A 327 -8.03 -27.97 -6.91
N LYS A 328 -9.37 -28.12 -6.87
CA LYS A 328 -10.05 -29.42 -6.66
C LYS A 328 -9.88 -30.36 -7.85
N ILE A 329 -9.92 -29.84 -9.07
CA ILE A 329 -9.70 -30.62 -10.30
C ILE A 329 -8.23 -31.05 -10.42
N GLU A 330 -7.29 -30.17 -10.06
CA GLU A 330 -5.84 -30.44 -10.13
C GLU A 330 -5.34 -31.39 -9.02
N SER A 331 -6.03 -31.46 -7.88
CA SER A 331 -5.74 -32.39 -6.77
C SER A 331 -6.33 -33.80 -6.93
N GLY A 332 -7.04 -34.08 -8.03
CA GLY A 332 -7.46 -35.43 -8.41
C GLY A 332 -8.54 -36.06 -7.51
N PHE A 333 -9.25 -35.27 -6.71
CA PHE A 333 -10.41 -35.79 -5.96
C PHE A 333 -11.64 -35.87 -6.88
N PRO A 334 -12.34 -37.02 -6.93
CA PRO A 334 -13.51 -37.14 -7.79
C PRO A 334 -14.63 -36.22 -7.30
N LEU A 335 -15.24 -35.49 -8.24
CA LEU A 335 -16.52 -34.83 -8.04
C LEU A 335 -17.53 -35.90 -7.60
N THR A 336 -18.06 -35.80 -6.39
CA THR A 336 -19.19 -36.61 -5.98
C THR A 336 -20.41 -36.18 -6.78
N SER A 337 -20.69 -36.88 -7.87
CA SER A 337 -22.00 -36.86 -8.52
C SER A 337 -22.90 -37.84 -7.78
N ASP A 338 -23.77 -37.34 -6.89
CA ASP A 338 -25.17 -37.76 -6.84
C ASP A 338 -25.92 -37.02 -5.73
N GLU A 339 -27.00 -36.33 -6.12
CA GLU A 339 -28.35 -36.57 -5.62
C GLU A 339 -29.30 -35.62 -6.36
N GLY A 340 -29.82 -36.11 -7.48
CA GLY A 340 -30.76 -35.39 -8.32
C GLY A 340 -31.57 -36.32 -9.22
N ALA A 341 -32.03 -37.46 -8.69
CA ALA A 341 -33.04 -38.28 -9.34
C ALA A 341 -33.67 -39.29 -8.36
N GLU A 342 -34.77 -38.91 -7.72
CA GLU A 342 -35.93 -39.79 -7.50
C GLU A 342 -37.05 -38.99 -6.83
N LEU A 343 -38.16 -38.77 -7.55
CA LEU A 343 -39.55 -38.81 -7.06
C LEU A 343 -40.50 -38.42 -8.20
N LEU A 344 -40.71 -39.35 -9.14
CA LEU A 344 -41.97 -39.49 -9.87
C LEU A 344 -42.23 -40.98 -10.10
N ALA A 345 -42.94 -41.60 -9.16
CA ALA A 345 -43.86 -42.72 -9.36
C ALA A 345 -44.93 -42.66 -8.26
#